data_AF-A0A534PZA3-F1
#
_entry.id   AF-A0A534PZA3-F1
#
_cell.length_a   1.000
_cell.length_b   1.000
_cell.length_c   1.000
_cell.angle_alpha   90.00
_cell.angle_beta   90.00
_cell.angle_gamma   90.00
#
_symmetry.space_group_name_H-M   'P 1'
#
loop_
_entity.id
_entity.type
_entity.pdbx_description
1 polymer ?
#
loop_
_entity_poly.entity_id
_entity_poly.type
_entity_poly.pdbx_seq_one_letter_code
_entity_poly.pdbx_strand_id
1 'polypeptide(L)'
;MRAVVLALCVILSAGPLAAADHVYVCPMEEHPQEFDHPGKCPLCGMELVEKAARLNVAVLLFDGAEIIDYAGPYEVLGQVGARVFTVAPTAEPIKSVFGLAVKPDFDFEHAPPADVLLVPGGGIRPILDDPKAIEWVRQRAGASRYVLSVCNGAFILAKAGLLEGLSATTTASNLDRLAATSPRIRVIRDKRFADNGKIITSAGLSAGIDGALHLVERIYGRVRAEDVARDIEYHWQPESNWARGALADAMMPDVQLPDGASWRKLVNTGDTDRWEVRGELKVPMQSEEFLDLSARQITASGWTLQRSRKRQRTFVKKDSAGRTWRATFSAAPANQQQTFVETMTVEKTH
;
A
#
# COMPACT_ATOMS: atom_id res chain seq x y z
N MET A 1 0.59 68.26 41.31
CA MET A 1 1.49 67.09 41.14
C MET A 1 0.67 65.91 40.66
N ARG A 2 0.89 65.46 39.42
CA ARG A 2 0.65 64.10 38.91
C ARG A 2 1.22 64.06 37.49
N ALA A 3 2.46 63.60 37.37
CA ALA A 3 3.11 63.36 36.08
C ALA A 3 2.68 61.97 35.59
N VAL A 4 2.10 61.92 34.40
CA VAL A 4 1.80 60.68 33.68
C VAL A 4 3.06 60.29 32.91
N VAL A 5 3.67 59.15 33.26
CA VAL A 5 4.78 58.57 32.52
C VAL A 5 4.19 57.52 31.57
N LEU A 6 4.24 57.78 30.27
CA LEU A 6 3.96 56.79 29.23
C LEU A 6 5.15 55.82 29.14
N ALA A 7 4.94 54.55 29.50
CA ALA A 7 5.91 53.48 29.26
C ALA A 7 5.76 52.97 27.83
N LEU A 8 6.76 53.23 26.98
CA LEU A 8 6.89 52.64 25.65
C LEU A 8 7.30 51.16 25.80
N CYS A 9 6.39 50.23 25.56
CA CYS A 9 6.73 48.80 25.41
C CYS A 9 7.33 48.57 24.02
N VAL A 10 8.66 48.44 23.96
CA VAL A 10 9.35 47.91 22.77
C VAL A 10 9.20 46.38 22.82
N ILE A 11 8.29 45.84 22.02
CA ILE A 11 8.19 44.41 21.78
C ILE A 11 9.32 44.05 20.80
N LEU A 12 10.41 43.52 21.34
CA LEU A 12 11.43 42.83 20.54
C LEU A 12 10.78 41.56 19.97
N SER A 13 10.43 41.57 18.69
CA SER A 13 10.08 40.37 17.95
C SER A 13 11.30 39.47 17.88
N ALA A 14 11.35 38.44 18.71
CA ALA A 14 12.23 37.30 18.50
C ALA A 14 11.85 36.68 17.15
N GLY A 15 12.74 36.81 16.16
CA GLY A 15 12.66 36.02 14.94
C GLY A 15 12.70 34.52 15.29
N PRO A 16 12.20 33.64 14.40
CA PRO A 16 12.26 32.21 14.66
C PRO A 16 13.72 31.82 14.87
N LEU A 17 14.05 31.36 16.09
CA LEU A 17 15.32 30.69 16.32
C LEU A 17 15.37 29.53 15.34
N ALA A 18 16.39 29.52 14.47
CA ALA A 18 16.75 28.33 13.74
C ALA A 18 16.85 27.18 14.76
N ALA A 19 16.09 26.11 14.54
CA ALA A 19 16.17 24.93 15.39
C ALA A 19 17.62 24.43 15.33
N ALA A 20 18.24 24.19 16.48
CA ALA A 20 19.59 23.67 16.55
C ALA A 20 19.68 22.33 15.81
N ASP A 21 20.70 22.16 14.95
CA ASP A 21 20.91 20.96 14.13
C ASP A 21 21.19 19.69 14.97
N HIS A 22 21.61 19.88 16.23
CA HIS A 22 21.91 18.81 17.17
C HIS A 22 21.27 19.12 18.52
N VAL A 23 20.38 18.22 18.95
CA VAL A 23 19.76 18.25 20.27
C VAL A 23 20.45 17.17 21.11
N TYR A 24 20.69 17.42 22.38
CA TYR A 24 21.27 16.47 23.32
C TYR A 24 20.28 16.20 24.45
N VAL A 25 20.25 14.97 24.96
CA VAL A 25 19.38 14.56 26.06
C VAL A 25 20.16 13.76 27.08
N CYS A 26 19.66 13.74 28.31
CA CYS A 26 20.16 12.84 29.33
C CYS A 26 19.72 11.40 29.00
N PRO A 27 20.59 10.38 29.08
CA PRO A 27 20.21 9.00 28.78
C PRO A 27 19.25 8.36 29.80
N MET A 28 18.92 9.06 30.89
CA MET A 28 17.86 8.66 31.83
C MET A 28 16.51 9.25 31.39
N GLU A 29 15.49 8.40 31.26
CA GLU A 29 14.13 8.79 30.83
C GLU A 29 13.48 9.81 31.76
N GLU A 30 13.85 9.83 33.05
CA GLU A 30 13.33 10.75 34.06
C GLU A 30 13.81 12.20 33.85
N HIS A 31 14.77 12.43 32.94
CA HIS A 31 15.36 13.72 32.63
C HIS A 31 15.07 14.17 31.19
N PRO A 32 13.81 14.54 30.86
CA PRO A 32 13.36 14.80 29.48
C PRO A 32 13.85 16.13 28.89
N GLN A 33 14.81 16.79 29.55
CA GLN A 33 15.31 18.09 29.15
C GLN A 33 16.20 17.97 27.92
N GLU A 34 16.01 18.89 26.99
CA GLU A 34 16.81 19.01 25.76
C GLU A 34 17.87 20.10 25.94
N PHE A 35 19.05 19.85 25.37
CA PHE A 35 20.20 20.74 25.39
C PHE A 35 20.68 20.96 23.96
N ASP A 36 21.14 22.17 23.65
CA ASP A 36 21.67 22.55 22.32
C ASP A 36 23.19 22.36 22.21
N HIS A 37 23.82 21.78 23.23
CA HIS A 37 25.26 21.51 23.31
C HIS A 37 25.54 20.19 24.03
N PRO A 38 26.66 19.51 23.69
CA PRO A 38 27.13 18.37 24.46
C PRO A 38 27.56 18.81 25.86
N GLY A 39 27.55 17.90 26.83
CA GLY A 39 27.93 18.23 28.19
C GLY A 39 27.46 17.21 29.20
N LYS A 40 27.28 17.64 30.45
CA LYS A 40 26.73 16.81 31.52
C LYS A 40 25.32 17.28 31.88
N CYS A 41 24.41 16.34 32.09
CA CYS A 41 23.08 16.63 32.59
C CYS A 41 23.17 17.36 33.94
N PRO A 42 22.51 18.51 34.12
CA PRO A 42 22.58 19.28 35.37
C PRO A 42 21.87 18.58 36.55
N LEU A 43 21.02 17.57 36.28
CA LEU A 43 20.29 16.85 37.31
C LEU A 43 21.04 15.63 37.87
N CYS A 44 21.76 14.87 37.03
CA CYS A 44 22.49 13.66 37.48
C CYS A 44 23.99 13.67 37.21
N GLY A 45 24.52 14.60 36.41
CA GLY A 45 25.92 14.62 36.03
C GLY A 45 26.35 13.58 34.98
N MET A 46 25.42 12.77 34.45
CA MET A 46 25.71 11.88 33.32
C MET A 46 26.02 12.67 32.04
N GLU A 47 26.81 12.09 31.17
CA GLU A 47 27.12 12.66 29.86
C GLU A 47 25.85 12.70 29.00
N LEU A 48 25.54 13.87 28.46
CA LEU A 48 24.43 14.06 27.53
C LEU A 48 24.78 13.35 26.23
N VAL A 49 23.81 12.60 25.72
CA VAL A 49 23.93 11.92 24.43
C VAL A 49 23.23 12.76 23.38
N GLU A 50 23.78 12.77 22.17
CA GLU A 50 23.12 13.39 21.04
C GLU A 50 21.76 12.68 20.82
N LYS A 51 20.68 13.45 20.95
CA LYS A 51 19.34 13.02 20.63
C LYS A 51 19.32 12.73 19.15
N ALA A 52 19.14 11.45 18.81
CA ALA A 52 19.06 11.02 17.43
C ALA A 52 18.08 11.93 16.66
N ALA A 53 18.56 12.50 15.55
CA ALA A 53 17.76 13.37 14.72
C ALA A 53 16.43 12.68 14.38
N ARG A 54 15.32 13.37 14.63
CA ARG A 54 13.98 12.83 14.41
C ARG A 54 13.78 12.58 12.92
N LEU A 55 13.49 11.33 12.55
CA LEU A 55 13.22 10.96 11.16
C LEU A 55 12.06 11.80 10.61
N ASN A 56 12.27 12.50 9.50
CA ASN A 56 11.24 13.30 8.84
C ASN A 56 10.60 12.52 7.70
N VAL A 57 9.27 12.44 7.68
CA VAL A 57 8.50 11.70 6.67
C VAL A 57 7.53 12.65 5.99
N ALA A 58 7.75 12.87 4.69
CA ALA A 58 6.81 13.60 3.85
C ALA A 58 5.83 12.62 3.20
N VAL A 59 4.54 12.83 3.41
CA VAL A 59 3.45 12.01 2.85
C VAL A 59 2.77 12.78 1.74
N LEU A 60 2.91 12.31 0.50
CA LEU A 60 2.18 12.91 -0.63
C LEU A 60 0.67 12.67 -0.46
N LEU A 61 -0.11 13.73 -0.54
CA LEU A 61 -1.55 13.70 -0.66
C LEU A 61 -1.99 14.32 -1.99
N PHE A 62 -3.11 13.84 -2.51
CA PHE A 62 -3.77 14.34 -3.71
C PHE A 62 -5.25 13.94 -3.70
N ASP A 63 -6.07 14.62 -4.51
CA ASP A 63 -7.47 14.24 -4.68
C ASP A 63 -7.59 12.80 -5.22
N GLY A 64 -8.34 11.98 -4.50
CA GLY A 64 -8.48 10.57 -4.74
C GLY A 64 -7.38 9.71 -4.12
N ALA A 65 -6.55 10.22 -3.21
CA ALA A 65 -5.63 9.36 -2.47
C ALA A 65 -6.39 8.29 -1.65
N GLU A 66 -5.92 7.05 -1.66
CA GLU A 66 -6.48 5.94 -0.89
C GLU A 66 -6.07 6.08 0.58
N ILE A 67 -7.03 6.07 1.52
CA ILE A 67 -6.78 6.45 2.92
C ILE A 67 -5.75 5.52 3.57
N ILE A 68 -5.97 4.22 3.46
CA ILE A 68 -5.12 3.21 4.09
C ILE A 68 -3.69 3.21 3.51
N ASP A 69 -3.53 3.63 2.25
CA ASP A 69 -2.22 3.65 1.58
C ASP A 69 -1.27 4.66 2.21
N TYR A 70 -1.77 5.78 2.75
CA TYR A 70 -0.95 6.72 3.51
C TYR A 70 -1.10 6.55 5.01
N ALA A 71 -2.31 6.31 5.53
CA ALA A 71 -2.58 6.26 6.96
C ALA A 71 -1.93 5.04 7.64
N GLY A 72 -1.88 3.88 6.98
CA GLY A 72 -1.22 2.70 7.52
C GLY A 72 0.28 2.90 7.76
N PRO A 73 1.06 3.30 6.73
CA PRO A 73 2.45 3.68 6.93
C PRO A 73 2.66 4.88 7.86
N TYR A 74 1.74 5.86 7.83
CA TYR A 74 1.77 7.02 8.73
C TYR A 74 1.76 6.56 10.20
N GLU A 75 0.84 5.65 10.56
CA GLU A 75 0.75 5.08 11.90
C GLU A 75 2.05 4.38 12.30
N VAL A 76 2.55 3.46 11.46
CA VAL A 76 3.79 2.71 11.72
C VAL A 76 5.00 3.64 11.92
N LEU A 77 5.15 4.65 11.07
CA LEU A 77 6.29 5.58 11.16
C LEU A 77 6.14 6.55 12.34
N GLY A 78 4.91 6.88 12.74
CA GLY A 78 4.64 7.66 13.95
C GLY A 78 5.13 6.95 15.22
N GLN A 79 4.97 5.62 15.29
CA GLN A 79 5.39 4.80 16.45
C GLN A 79 6.90 4.79 16.68
N VAL A 80 7.73 5.04 15.66
CA VAL A 80 9.19 5.21 15.86
C VAL A 80 9.58 6.64 16.25
N GLY A 81 8.60 7.49 16.58
CA GLY A 81 8.80 8.87 16.91
C GLY A 81 9.14 9.76 15.71
N ALA A 82 8.89 9.31 14.48
CA ALA A 82 9.14 10.14 13.29
C ALA A 82 8.25 11.40 13.29
N ARG A 83 8.73 12.49 12.68
CA ARG A 83 7.89 13.65 12.34
C ARG A 83 7.26 13.37 10.99
N VAL A 84 6.03 12.87 11.02
CA VAL A 84 5.25 12.59 9.81
C VAL A 84 4.39 13.81 9.48
N PHE A 85 4.49 14.31 8.26
CA PHE A 85 3.70 15.45 7.78
C PHE A 85 3.21 15.21 6.36
N THR A 86 2.08 15.83 6.03
CA THR A 86 1.39 15.67 4.76
C THR A 86 1.67 16.84 3.82
N VAL A 87 1.81 16.51 2.53
CA VAL A 87 2.12 17.50 1.49
C VAL A 87 1.22 17.28 0.28
N ALA A 88 0.57 18.32 -0.21
CA ALA A 88 -0.25 18.26 -1.42
C ALA A 88 0.14 19.37 -2.43
N PRO A 89 -0.42 19.38 -3.65
CA PRO A 89 -0.15 20.45 -4.61
C PRO A 89 -0.50 21.86 -4.11
N THR A 90 -1.52 21.98 -3.26
CA THR A 90 -1.94 23.23 -2.60
C THR A 90 -2.26 22.97 -1.13
N ALA A 91 -2.44 24.04 -0.34
CA ALA A 91 -2.83 23.93 1.07
C ALA A 91 -4.34 23.63 1.27
N GLU A 92 -5.11 23.51 0.19
CA GLU A 92 -6.53 23.22 0.25
C GLU A 92 -6.78 21.75 0.62
N PRO A 93 -7.89 21.43 1.32
CA PRO A 93 -8.22 20.06 1.64
C PRO A 93 -8.43 19.19 0.39
N ILE A 94 -7.82 18.02 0.38
CA ILE A 94 -8.06 16.98 -0.63
C ILE A 94 -9.24 16.10 -0.22
N LYS A 95 -9.90 15.47 -1.18
CA LYS A 95 -10.88 14.39 -0.94
C LYS A 95 -10.27 13.04 -1.29
N SER A 96 -10.17 12.15 -0.32
CA SER A 96 -9.76 10.76 -0.55
C SER A 96 -10.76 9.98 -1.42
N VAL A 97 -10.42 8.75 -1.82
CA VAL A 97 -11.28 7.90 -2.70
C VAL A 97 -12.73 7.72 -2.22
N PHE A 98 -12.97 7.75 -0.90
CA PHE A 98 -14.31 7.62 -0.30
C PHE A 98 -14.86 8.94 0.24
N GLY A 99 -14.25 10.08 -0.11
CA GLY A 99 -14.75 11.41 0.18
C GLY A 99 -14.34 11.99 1.53
N LEU A 100 -13.51 11.30 2.34
CA LEU A 100 -12.92 11.92 3.54
C LEU A 100 -12.05 13.10 3.13
N ALA A 101 -12.35 14.27 3.67
CA ALA A 101 -11.58 15.48 3.47
C ALA A 101 -10.37 15.51 4.42
N VAL A 102 -9.18 15.75 3.87
CA VAL A 102 -7.94 15.84 4.65
C VAL A 102 -7.24 17.15 4.30
N LYS A 103 -6.96 17.97 5.31
CA LYS A 103 -6.17 19.18 5.15
C LYS A 103 -4.68 18.82 5.18
N PRO A 104 -3.91 19.14 4.12
CA PRO A 104 -2.47 18.92 4.15
C PRO A 104 -1.78 19.89 5.11
N ASP A 105 -0.66 19.48 5.69
CA ASP A 105 0.17 20.34 6.54
C ASP A 105 0.91 21.40 5.71
N PHE A 106 1.36 21.02 4.50
CA PHE A 106 2.11 21.87 3.59
C PHE A 106 1.65 21.70 2.14
N ASP A 107 1.89 22.72 1.33
CA ASP A 107 1.90 22.58 -0.12
C ASP A 107 3.30 22.19 -0.63
N PHE A 108 3.45 22.02 -1.95
CA PHE A 108 4.73 21.64 -2.56
C PHE A 108 5.86 22.65 -2.36
N GLU A 109 5.53 23.95 -2.25
CA GLU A 109 6.51 25.04 -2.14
C GLU A 109 7.05 25.16 -0.70
N HIS A 110 6.19 24.93 0.29
CA HIS A 110 6.51 25.17 1.70
C HIS A 110 6.89 23.90 2.48
N ALA A 111 6.84 22.72 1.86
CA ALA A 111 7.17 21.47 2.52
C ALA A 111 8.64 21.39 2.96
N PRO A 112 8.93 21.06 4.24
CA PRO A 112 10.30 20.92 4.73
C PRO A 112 11.01 19.71 4.10
N PRO A 113 12.36 19.60 4.20
CA PRO A 113 13.09 18.40 3.83
C PRO A 113 12.59 17.15 4.58
N ALA A 114 12.71 15.98 3.95
CA ALA A 114 12.31 14.70 4.55
C ALA A 114 13.29 13.59 4.21
N ASP A 115 13.55 12.74 5.20
CA ASP A 115 14.36 11.53 5.06
C ASP A 115 13.62 10.43 4.30
N VAL A 116 12.29 10.42 4.41
CA VAL A 116 11.41 9.46 3.74
C VAL A 116 10.33 10.19 2.95
N LEU A 117 10.15 9.81 1.69
CA LEU A 117 8.98 10.18 0.90
C LEU A 117 8.00 8.99 0.85
N LEU A 118 6.76 9.19 1.30
CA LEU A 118 5.67 8.24 1.18
C LEU A 118 4.73 8.64 0.04
N VAL A 119 4.53 7.75 -0.94
CA VAL A 119 3.70 7.95 -2.14
C VAL A 119 2.54 6.95 -2.16
N PRO A 120 1.31 7.35 -1.78
CA PRO A 120 0.17 6.46 -1.76
C PRO A 120 -0.40 6.23 -3.18
N GLY A 121 -1.32 5.27 -3.28
CA GLY A 121 -2.14 5.04 -4.45
C GLY A 121 -3.52 5.69 -4.37
N GLY A 122 -4.46 5.15 -5.15
CA GLY A 122 -5.85 5.60 -5.27
C GLY A 122 -6.21 6.05 -6.70
N GLY A 123 -6.98 7.13 -6.80
CA GLY A 123 -7.39 7.80 -8.03
C GLY A 123 -6.26 8.60 -8.69
N ILE A 124 -5.13 7.96 -8.99
CA ILE A 124 -3.87 8.62 -9.42
C ILE A 124 -3.91 9.33 -10.79
N ARG A 125 -5.01 9.28 -11.56
CA ARG A 125 -5.01 9.81 -12.94
C ARG A 125 -4.70 11.31 -12.98
N PRO A 126 -5.36 12.18 -12.20
CA PRO A 126 -5.10 13.61 -12.25
C PRO A 126 -3.65 13.96 -11.84
N ILE A 127 -3.11 13.31 -10.81
CA ILE A 127 -1.75 13.60 -10.33
C ILE A 127 -0.66 13.11 -11.31
N LEU A 128 -0.95 12.08 -12.12
CA LEU A 128 -0.05 11.62 -13.18
C LEU A 128 0.04 12.60 -14.36
N ASP A 129 -1.01 13.39 -14.57
CA ASP A 129 -1.11 14.39 -15.63
C ASP A 129 -0.61 15.78 -15.18
N ASP A 130 -0.32 15.96 -13.89
CA ASP A 130 0.27 17.18 -13.35
C ASP A 130 1.81 17.13 -13.40
N PRO A 131 2.45 17.87 -14.33
CA PRO A 131 3.91 17.86 -14.44
C PRO A 131 4.61 18.46 -13.21
N LYS A 132 3.97 19.38 -12.47
CA LYS A 132 4.54 19.95 -11.24
C LYS A 132 4.58 18.91 -10.14
N ALA A 133 3.53 18.10 -10.01
CA ALA A 133 3.50 17.01 -9.05
C ALA A 133 4.55 15.94 -9.34
N ILE A 134 4.67 15.51 -10.61
CA ILE A 134 5.69 14.53 -11.00
C ILE A 134 7.11 15.05 -10.76
N GLU A 135 7.35 16.31 -11.08
CA GLU A 135 8.65 16.95 -10.84
C GLU A 135 8.94 17.08 -9.34
N TRP A 136 7.95 17.46 -8.52
CA TRP A 136 8.08 17.52 -7.07
C TRP A 136 8.43 16.14 -6.48
N VAL A 137 7.72 15.08 -6.91
CA VAL A 137 8.02 13.70 -6.49
C VAL A 137 9.45 13.32 -6.87
N ARG A 138 9.89 13.63 -8.10
CA ARG A 138 11.25 13.36 -8.58
C ARG A 138 12.30 14.05 -7.72
N GLN A 139 12.12 15.33 -7.41
CA GLN A 139 13.04 16.11 -6.59
C GLN A 139 13.08 15.62 -5.14
N ARG A 140 11.91 15.41 -4.52
CA ARG A 140 11.82 14.94 -3.12
C ARG A 140 12.38 13.53 -2.98
N ALA A 141 12.03 12.61 -3.89
CA ALA A 141 12.63 11.29 -3.91
C ALA A 141 14.16 11.35 -4.08
N GLY A 142 14.67 12.28 -4.89
CA GLY A 142 16.10 12.53 -5.06
C GLY A 142 16.80 12.89 -3.75
N ALA A 143 16.21 13.81 -2.97
CA ALA A 143 16.74 14.31 -1.71
C ALA A 143 16.52 13.36 -0.51
N SER A 144 15.47 12.53 -0.52
CA SER A 144 15.18 11.60 0.57
C SER A 144 16.13 10.40 0.58
N ARG A 145 16.38 9.87 1.78
CA ARG A 145 17.14 8.64 2.00
C ARG A 145 16.36 7.39 1.58
N TYR A 146 15.05 7.39 1.80
CA TYR A 146 14.15 6.31 1.41
C TYR A 146 12.90 6.83 0.71
N VAL A 147 12.31 5.98 -0.14
CA VAL A 147 10.98 6.21 -0.72
C VAL A 147 10.14 4.97 -0.46
N LEU A 148 8.93 5.16 0.06
CA LEU A 148 7.93 4.12 0.21
C LEU A 148 6.76 4.44 -0.73
N SER A 149 6.42 3.54 -1.65
CA SER A 149 5.14 3.64 -2.38
C SER A 149 4.18 2.54 -1.96
N VAL A 150 2.90 2.85 -2.01
CA VAL A 150 1.83 1.87 -1.76
C VAL A 150 0.92 1.76 -2.96
N CYS A 151 0.40 0.56 -3.21
CA CYS A 151 -0.63 0.31 -4.22
C CYS A 151 -0.19 0.75 -5.62
N ASN A 152 -1.04 1.47 -6.35
CA ASN A 152 -0.74 2.06 -7.65
C ASN A 152 0.03 3.38 -7.56
N GLY A 153 0.48 3.82 -6.38
CA GLY A 153 1.46 4.91 -6.23
C GLY A 153 2.79 4.63 -6.95
N ALA A 154 3.11 3.35 -7.19
CA ALA A 154 4.24 2.94 -8.03
C ALA A 154 4.20 3.53 -9.45
N PHE A 155 3.03 3.83 -10.02
CA PHE A 155 2.93 4.49 -11.33
C PHE A 155 3.38 5.95 -11.28
N ILE A 156 3.21 6.64 -10.15
CA ILE A 156 3.71 8.00 -9.95
C ILE A 156 5.25 7.97 -9.93
N LEU A 157 5.84 6.99 -9.24
CA LEU A 157 7.30 6.77 -9.26
C LEU A 157 7.80 6.39 -10.66
N ALA A 158 7.10 5.52 -11.39
CA ALA A 158 7.44 5.16 -12.76
C ALA A 158 7.42 6.38 -13.68
N LYS A 159 6.38 7.22 -13.60
CA LYS A 159 6.23 8.45 -14.38
C LYS A 159 7.33 9.47 -14.06
N ALA A 160 7.78 9.53 -12.81
CA ALA A 160 8.93 10.34 -12.38
C ALA A 160 10.30 9.76 -12.81
N GLY A 161 10.33 8.61 -13.50
CA GLY A 161 11.55 7.95 -13.97
C GLY A 161 12.34 7.22 -12.89
N LEU A 162 11.73 6.97 -11.72
CA LEU A 162 12.43 6.49 -10.52
C LEU A 162 12.54 4.95 -10.46
N LEU A 163 11.83 4.21 -11.31
CA LEU A 163 11.79 2.74 -11.27
C LEU A 163 12.59 2.05 -12.39
N GLU A 164 13.22 2.81 -13.28
CA GLU A 164 13.93 2.27 -14.44
C GLU A 164 15.09 1.36 -14.03
N GLY A 165 15.06 0.11 -14.49
CA GLY A 165 16.08 -0.90 -14.17
C GLY A 165 15.98 -1.49 -12.75
N LEU A 166 14.97 -1.10 -11.98
CA LEU A 166 14.77 -1.52 -10.59
C LEU A 166 13.68 -2.58 -10.46
N SER A 167 13.71 -3.29 -9.33
CA SER A 167 12.61 -4.17 -8.93
C SER A 167 11.51 -3.35 -8.26
N ALA A 168 10.25 -3.62 -8.61
CA ALA A 168 9.08 -2.93 -8.06
C ALA A 168 7.85 -3.86 -8.04
N THR A 169 6.86 -3.52 -7.23
CA THR A 169 5.53 -4.16 -7.21
C THR A 169 4.42 -3.11 -7.13
N THR A 170 3.17 -3.54 -7.25
CA THR A 170 1.97 -2.69 -7.16
C THR A 170 0.75 -3.55 -6.79
N THR A 171 -0.46 -2.98 -6.82
CA THR A 171 -1.70 -3.75 -6.65
C THR A 171 -1.80 -4.90 -7.64
N ALA A 172 -2.34 -6.04 -7.19
CA ALA A 172 -2.40 -7.26 -7.99
C ALA A 172 -3.01 -7.05 -9.39
N SER A 173 -4.09 -6.29 -9.50
CA SER A 173 -4.76 -5.97 -10.77
C SER A 173 -3.96 -5.06 -11.71
N ASN A 174 -2.89 -4.42 -11.22
CA ASN A 174 -2.06 -3.49 -12.00
C ASN A 174 -0.66 -4.03 -12.32
N LEU A 175 -0.30 -5.25 -11.90
CA LEU A 175 1.04 -5.82 -12.11
C LEU A 175 1.42 -5.87 -13.60
N ASP A 176 0.52 -6.32 -14.47
CA ASP A 176 0.76 -6.38 -15.92
C ASP A 176 0.86 -4.98 -16.54
N ARG A 177 0.04 -4.03 -16.06
CA ARG A 177 0.08 -2.65 -16.52
C ARG A 177 1.39 -1.96 -16.11
N LEU A 178 1.94 -2.27 -14.93
CA LEU A 178 3.24 -1.76 -14.52
C LEU A 178 4.36 -2.34 -15.39
N ALA A 179 4.32 -3.63 -15.67
CA ALA A 179 5.29 -4.28 -16.57
C ALA A 179 5.23 -3.70 -18.00
N ALA A 180 4.03 -3.34 -18.47
CA ALA A 180 3.84 -2.70 -19.76
C ALA A 180 4.29 -1.22 -19.80
N THR A 181 4.45 -0.57 -18.64
CA THR A 181 4.90 0.83 -18.57
C THR A 181 6.36 0.97 -19.00
N SER A 182 7.21 0.02 -18.61
CA SER A 182 8.60 -0.04 -19.07
C SER A 182 9.14 -1.46 -18.93
N PRO A 183 9.73 -2.06 -19.98
CA PRO A 183 10.30 -3.41 -19.93
C PRO A 183 11.53 -3.51 -19.01
N ARG A 184 12.09 -2.36 -18.58
CA ARG A 184 13.24 -2.33 -17.65
C ARG A 184 12.82 -2.44 -16.18
N ILE A 185 11.53 -2.30 -15.86
CA ILE A 185 11.02 -2.49 -14.50
C ILE A 185 10.87 -3.99 -14.25
N ARG A 186 11.59 -4.53 -13.25
CA ARG A 186 11.45 -5.93 -12.83
C ARG A 186 10.26 -6.06 -11.88
N VAL A 187 9.09 -6.38 -12.42
CA VAL A 187 7.86 -6.48 -11.61
C VAL A 187 7.85 -7.75 -10.75
N ILE A 188 7.84 -7.57 -9.44
CA ILE A 188 7.66 -8.63 -8.44
C ILE A 188 6.16 -8.84 -8.22
N ARG A 189 5.67 -10.06 -8.40
CA ARG A 189 4.22 -10.35 -8.52
C ARG A 189 3.61 -11.02 -7.29
N ASP A 190 4.45 -11.64 -6.48
CA ASP A 190 4.06 -12.60 -5.43
C ASP A 190 4.53 -12.16 -4.03
N LYS A 191 4.91 -10.89 -3.87
CA LYS A 191 5.35 -10.32 -2.59
C LYS A 191 4.50 -9.12 -2.20
N ARG A 192 4.37 -8.91 -0.89
CA ARG A 192 3.66 -7.76 -0.32
C ARG A 192 4.41 -6.45 -0.57
N PHE A 193 5.73 -6.51 -0.66
CA PHE A 193 6.58 -5.40 -1.06
C PHE A 193 7.81 -5.88 -1.82
N ALA A 194 8.43 -4.96 -2.54
CA ALA A 194 9.71 -5.12 -3.21
C ALA A 194 10.62 -3.97 -2.77
N ASP A 195 11.81 -4.33 -2.28
CA ASP A 195 12.84 -3.39 -1.85
C ASP A 195 14.02 -3.43 -2.83
N ASN A 196 14.41 -2.27 -3.35
CA ASN A 196 15.55 -2.12 -4.25
C ASN A 196 16.69 -1.26 -3.65
N GLY A 197 16.72 -1.13 -2.33
CA GLY A 197 17.73 -0.38 -1.58
C GLY A 197 17.22 0.99 -1.16
N LYS A 198 16.88 1.87 -2.11
CA LYS A 198 16.34 3.20 -1.82
C LYS A 198 14.81 3.24 -1.84
N ILE A 199 14.19 2.50 -2.76
CA ILE A 199 12.74 2.53 -2.98
C ILE A 199 12.15 1.20 -2.54
N ILE A 200 11.16 1.28 -1.64
CA ILE A 200 10.29 0.18 -1.26
C ILE A 200 8.95 0.45 -1.93
N THR A 201 8.57 -0.40 -2.87
CA THR A 201 7.20 -0.39 -3.42
C THR A 201 6.42 -1.51 -2.76
N SER A 202 5.20 -1.25 -2.31
CA SER A 202 4.31 -2.26 -1.75
C SER A 202 3.11 -2.52 -2.65
N ALA A 203 2.48 -3.68 -2.45
CA ALA A 203 1.23 -4.04 -3.09
C ALA A 203 0.09 -3.13 -2.58
N GLY A 204 -1.17 -3.53 -2.77
CA GLY A 204 -2.31 -2.70 -2.38
C GLY A 204 -2.54 -2.60 -0.88
N LEU A 205 -3.05 -1.43 -0.47
CA LEU A 205 -3.77 -1.23 0.78
C LEU A 205 -2.92 -1.60 2.01
N SER A 206 -3.32 -2.65 2.75
CA SER A 206 -2.64 -3.08 3.97
C SER A 206 -1.19 -3.51 3.76
N ALA A 207 -0.77 -3.82 2.53
CA ALA A 207 0.64 -4.11 2.24
C ALA A 207 1.56 -2.91 2.48
N GLY A 208 1.02 -1.69 2.51
CA GLY A 208 1.76 -0.49 2.92
C GLY A 208 2.23 -0.55 4.37
N ILE A 209 1.44 -1.18 5.27
CA ILE A 209 1.80 -1.37 6.68
C ILE A 209 3.04 -2.26 6.78
N ASP A 210 3.07 -3.38 6.07
CA ASP A 210 4.25 -4.26 6.03
C ASP A 210 5.46 -3.59 5.39
N GLY A 211 5.25 -2.80 4.32
CA GLY A 211 6.32 -2.01 3.70
C GLY A 211 6.93 -0.98 4.66
N ALA A 212 6.10 -0.37 5.51
CA ALA A 212 6.55 0.55 6.55
C ALA A 212 7.26 -0.17 7.69
N LEU A 213 6.77 -1.32 8.14
CA LEU A 213 7.43 -2.15 9.17
C LEU A 213 8.79 -2.67 8.68
N HIS A 214 8.87 -3.08 7.42
CA HIS A 214 10.15 -3.42 6.76
C HIS A 214 11.10 -2.23 6.72
N LEU A 215 10.60 -1.01 6.43
CA LEU A 215 11.44 0.20 6.51
C LEU A 215 11.92 0.48 7.94
N VAL A 216 11.05 0.32 8.95
CA VAL A 216 11.43 0.43 10.37
C VAL A 216 12.52 -0.58 10.71
N GLU A 217 12.39 -1.84 10.28
CA GLU A 217 13.42 -2.86 10.47
C GLU A 217 14.75 -2.45 9.83
N ARG A 218 14.72 -1.87 8.63
CA ARG A 218 15.94 -1.42 7.95
C ARG A 218 16.65 -0.27 8.65
N ILE A 219 15.91 0.59 9.34
CA ILE A 219 16.47 1.77 10.01
C ILE A 219 16.87 1.46 11.45
N TYR A 220 16.03 0.72 12.18
CA TYR A 220 16.13 0.52 13.63
C TYR A 220 16.30 -0.94 14.06
N GLY A 221 16.28 -1.90 13.12
CA GLY A 221 16.42 -3.33 13.38
C GLY A 221 15.09 -4.05 13.62
N ARG A 222 15.12 -5.39 13.49
CA ARG A 222 13.96 -6.29 13.59
C ARG A 222 13.17 -6.11 14.89
N VAL A 223 13.87 -6.04 16.03
CA VAL A 223 13.23 -5.92 17.36
C VAL A 223 12.34 -4.68 17.41
N ARG A 224 12.81 -3.53 16.94
CA ARG A 224 12.00 -2.31 16.95
C ARG A 224 10.78 -2.42 16.05
N ALA A 225 10.89 -3.07 14.90
CA ALA A 225 9.75 -3.29 14.01
C ALA A 225 8.71 -4.25 14.63
N GLU A 226 9.16 -5.29 15.34
CA GLU A 226 8.27 -6.20 16.08
C GLU A 226 7.58 -5.50 17.25
N ASP A 227 8.28 -4.61 17.96
CA ASP A 227 7.68 -3.78 19.01
C ASP A 227 6.61 -2.86 18.43
N VAL A 228 6.92 -2.13 17.36
CA VAL A 228 5.93 -1.27 16.68
C VAL A 228 4.72 -2.07 16.22
N ALA A 229 4.92 -3.23 15.61
CA ALA A 229 3.82 -4.10 15.19
C ALA A 229 2.95 -4.53 16.38
N ARG A 230 3.56 -4.85 17.53
CA ARG A 230 2.86 -5.20 18.76
C ARG A 230 2.08 -4.02 19.35
N ASP A 231 2.69 -2.83 19.35
CA ASP A 231 2.10 -1.59 19.89
C ASP A 231 0.83 -1.18 19.12
N ILE A 232 0.79 -1.45 17.82
CA ILE A 232 -0.40 -1.19 16.97
C ILE A 232 -1.31 -2.42 16.81
N GLU A 233 -1.08 -3.47 17.60
CA GLU A 233 -1.83 -4.74 17.58
C GLU A 233 -1.91 -5.41 16.18
N TYR A 234 -0.85 -5.25 15.38
CA TYR A 234 -0.76 -5.80 14.04
C TYR A 234 0.00 -7.12 14.04
N HIS A 235 -0.66 -8.20 13.60
CA HIS A 235 -0.03 -9.51 13.43
C HIS A 235 0.91 -9.51 12.21
N TRP A 236 2.11 -8.99 12.42
CA TRP A 236 3.13 -8.89 11.39
C TRP A 236 3.79 -10.24 11.09
N GLN A 237 3.79 -10.62 9.81
CA GLN A 237 4.44 -11.84 9.32
C GLN A 237 5.38 -11.47 8.16
N PRO A 238 6.64 -11.09 8.44
CA PRO A 238 7.57 -10.60 7.41
C PRO A 238 7.87 -11.63 6.32
N GLU A 239 7.82 -12.92 6.67
CA GLU A 239 8.07 -14.04 5.74
C GLU A 239 6.78 -14.54 5.04
N SER A 240 5.64 -13.88 5.26
CA SER A 240 4.37 -14.30 4.68
C SER A 240 4.38 -14.16 3.16
N ASN A 241 3.98 -15.23 2.48
CA ASN A 241 3.70 -15.20 1.04
C ASN A 241 2.25 -14.78 0.74
N TRP A 242 1.52 -14.26 1.73
CA TRP A 242 0.16 -13.73 1.53
C TRP A 242 0.21 -12.36 0.82
N ALA A 243 0.45 -12.41 -0.49
CA ALA A 243 0.30 -11.29 -1.41
C ALA A 243 -0.83 -11.61 -2.37
N ARG A 244 -1.74 -10.67 -2.65
CA ARG A 244 -2.88 -10.96 -3.53
C ARG A 244 -2.47 -11.44 -4.93
N GLY A 245 -1.32 -11.00 -5.45
CA GLY A 245 -0.79 -11.52 -6.72
C GLY A 245 -0.25 -12.96 -6.67
N ALA A 246 -0.08 -13.53 -5.47
CA ALA A 246 0.29 -14.93 -5.26
C ALA A 246 -0.91 -15.84 -4.98
N LEU A 247 -2.08 -15.27 -4.68
CA LEU A 247 -3.28 -16.04 -4.30
C LEU A 247 -3.84 -16.78 -5.52
N ALA A 248 -4.41 -17.95 -5.24
CA ALA A 248 -5.01 -18.80 -6.26
C ALA A 248 -6.25 -18.13 -6.92
N ASP A 249 -6.86 -17.11 -6.29
CA ASP A 249 -7.98 -16.36 -6.90
C ASP A 249 -7.59 -15.70 -8.23
N ALA A 250 -6.32 -15.33 -8.42
CA ALA A 250 -5.81 -14.79 -9.68
C ALA A 250 -5.93 -15.78 -10.86
N MET A 251 -6.06 -17.08 -10.57
CA MET A 251 -6.26 -18.13 -11.56
C MET A 251 -7.73 -18.53 -11.73
N MET A 252 -8.68 -17.83 -11.09
CA MET A 252 -10.10 -18.10 -11.31
C MET A 252 -10.51 -17.72 -12.74
N PRO A 253 -11.09 -18.65 -13.53
CA PRO A 253 -11.64 -18.30 -14.83
C PRO A 253 -12.78 -17.29 -14.69
N ASP A 254 -12.83 -16.31 -15.59
CA ASP A 254 -13.97 -15.39 -15.67
C ASP A 254 -15.07 -15.99 -16.54
N VAL A 255 -16.32 -15.82 -16.13
CA VAL A 255 -17.51 -16.33 -16.82
C VAL A 255 -18.56 -15.23 -16.84
N GLN A 256 -18.85 -14.74 -18.04
CA GLN A 256 -19.92 -13.80 -18.30
C GLN A 256 -21.26 -14.51 -18.21
N LEU A 257 -22.14 -13.95 -17.36
CA LEU A 257 -23.50 -14.41 -17.20
C LEU A 257 -24.35 -13.97 -18.40
N PRO A 258 -25.29 -14.82 -18.88
CA PRO A 258 -26.21 -14.44 -19.94
C PRO A 258 -27.27 -13.44 -19.45
N ASP A 259 -27.96 -12.79 -20.38
CA ASP A 259 -29.02 -11.85 -20.06
C ASP A 259 -30.11 -12.46 -19.17
N GLY A 260 -30.59 -11.67 -18.20
CA GLY A 260 -31.59 -12.11 -17.23
C GLY A 260 -31.08 -13.06 -16.15
N ALA A 261 -29.79 -13.41 -16.16
CA ALA A 261 -29.18 -14.16 -15.07
C ALA A 261 -28.81 -13.25 -13.90
N SER A 262 -28.84 -13.80 -12.70
CA SER A 262 -28.25 -13.16 -11.51
C SER A 262 -27.41 -14.16 -10.75
N TRP A 263 -26.35 -13.67 -10.13
CA TRP A 263 -25.46 -14.50 -9.33
C TRP A 263 -25.14 -13.80 -8.02
N ARG A 264 -25.29 -14.55 -6.93
CA ARG A 264 -25.02 -14.08 -5.58
C ARG A 264 -23.94 -14.93 -4.94
N LYS A 265 -22.80 -14.33 -4.68
CA LYS A 265 -21.66 -14.94 -3.98
C LYS A 265 -22.08 -15.42 -2.58
N LEU A 266 -21.76 -16.67 -2.27
CA LEU A 266 -21.98 -17.30 -0.97
C LEU A 266 -20.65 -17.61 -0.25
N VAL A 267 -19.65 -18.07 -1.00
CA VAL A 267 -18.32 -18.39 -0.48
C VAL A 267 -17.28 -17.77 -1.40
N ASN A 268 -16.20 -17.25 -0.80
CA ASN A 268 -15.01 -16.77 -1.49
C ASN A 268 -13.83 -16.87 -0.54
N THR A 269 -13.12 -17.99 -0.58
CA THR A 269 -12.08 -18.31 0.39
C THR A 269 -11.00 -19.18 -0.24
N GLY A 270 -9.79 -19.12 0.30
CA GLY A 270 -8.65 -19.88 -0.17
C GLY A 270 -7.32 -19.29 0.27
N ASP A 271 -6.27 -19.75 -0.39
CA ASP A 271 -4.88 -19.42 -0.16
C ASP A 271 -4.07 -19.35 -1.48
N THR A 272 -2.76 -19.56 -1.42
CA THR A 272 -1.83 -19.52 -2.56
C THR A 272 -1.86 -20.76 -3.45
N ASP A 273 -2.51 -21.84 -3.00
CA ASP A 273 -2.53 -23.13 -3.68
C ASP A 273 -3.94 -23.53 -4.10
N ARG A 274 -4.97 -23.09 -3.37
CA ARG A 274 -6.37 -23.37 -3.72
C ARG A 274 -7.28 -22.17 -3.42
N TRP A 275 -8.24 -21.95 -4.31
CA TRP A 275 -9.33 -21.02 -4.08
C TRP A 275 -10.68 -21.63 -4.42
N GLU A 276 -11.72 -21.23 -3.70
CA GLU A 276 -13.11 -21.63 -3.92
C GLU A 276 -14.02 -20.41 -3.97
N VAL A 277 -14.82 -20.35 -5.03
CA VAL A 277 -15.94 -19.43 -5.17
C VAL A 277 -17.21 -20.26 -5.33
N ARG A 278 -18.21 -19.98 -4.48
CA ARG A 278 -19.52 -20.62 -4.56
C ARG A 278 -20.60 -19.56 -4.54
N GLY A 279 -21.63 -19.73 -5.36
CA GLY A 279 -22.72 -18.78 -5.45
C GLY A 279 -24.07 -19.42 -5.78
N GLU A 280 -25.11 -18.65 -5.52
CA GLU A 280 -26.46 -18.93 -5.98
C GLU A 280 -26.64 -18.28 -7.35
N LEU A 281 -26.83 -19.11 -8.37
CA LEU A 281 -27.04 -18.71 -9.75
C LEU A 281 -28.52 -18.85 -10.08
N LYS A 282 -29.16 -17.77 -10.50
CA LYS A 282 -30.45 -17.79 -11.18
C LYS A 282 -30.23 -17.54 -12.65
N VAL A 283 -30.62 -18.49 -13.51
CA VAL A 283 -30.37 -18.38 -14.95
C VAL A 283 -31.56 -18.97 -15.72
N PRO A 284 -32.05 -18.33 -16.80
CA PRO A 284 -33.21 -18.80 -17.55
C PRO A 284 -32.88 -19.99 -18.48
N MET A 285 -32.01 -20.90 -18.04
CA MET A 285 -31.60 -22.09 -18.79
C MET A 285 -31.30 -23.26 -17.85
N GLN A 286 -31.08 -24.45 -18.41
CA GLN A 286 -30.71 -25.62 -17.61
C GLN A 286 -29.25 -25.51 -17.15
N SER A 287 -28.94 -26.06 -15.96
CA SER A 287 -27.56 -26.10 -15.44
C SER A 287 -26.53 -26.68 -16.42
N GLU A 288 -26.90 -27.70 -17.20
CA GLU A 288 -26.01 -28.28 -18.23
C GLU A 288 -25.68 -27.29 -19.35
N GLU A 289 -26.68 -26.56 -19.83
CA GLU A 289 -26.52 -25.57 -20.88
C GLU A 289 -25.63 -24.41 -20.40
N PHE A 290 -25.81 -24.00 -19.14
CA PHE A 290 -24.95 -23.02 -18.50
C PHE A 290 -23.50 -23.54 -18.36
N LEU A 291 -23.30 -24.78 -17.89
CA LEU A 291 -21.96 -25.38 -17.81
C LEU A 291 -21.25 -25.44 -19.17
N ASP A 292 -21.98 -25.71 -20.26
CA ASP A 292 -21.42 -25.74 -21.61
C ASP A 292 -21.14 -24.34 -22.18
N LEU A 293 -21.98 -23.35 -21.85
CA LEU A 293 -21.70 -21.94 -22.12
C LEU A 293 -20.43 -21.48 -21.40
N SER A 294 -20.32 -21.74 -20.10
CA SER A 294 -19.14 -21.39 -19.31
C SER A 294 -17.90 -22.14 -19.81
N ALA A 295 -18.01 -23.42 -20.17
CA ALA A 295 -16.88 -24.18 -20.70
C ALA A 295 -16.29 -23.58 -21.98
N ARG A 296 -17.13 -23.03 -22.86
CA ARG A 296 -16.67 -22.32 -24.06
C ARG A 296 -15.90 -21.04 -23.71
N GLN A 297 -16.42 -20.25 -22.77
CA GLN A 297 -15.75 -19.01 -22.31
C GLN A 297 -14.42 -19.30 -21.59
N ILE A 298 -14.42 -20.28 -20.69
CA ILE A 298 -13.22 -20.72 -19.96
C ILE A 298 -12.16 -21.22 -20.95
N THR A 299 -12.55 -22.01 -21.96
CA THR A 299 -11.62 -22.46 -22.99
C THR A 299 -11.07 -21.29 -23.82
N ALA A 300 -11.92 -20.32 -24.17
CA ALA A 300 -11.50 -19.11 -24.89
C ALA A 300 -10.51 -18.24 -24.09
N SER A 301 -10.51 -18.30 -22.75
CA SER A 301 -9.52 -17.63 -21.88
C SER A 301 -8.22 -18.42 -21.67
N GLY A 302 -8.00 -19.46 -22.49
CA GLY A 302 -6.74 -20.22 -22.55
C GLY A 302 -6.66 -21.42 -21.60
N TRP A 303 -7.80 -21.86 -21.05
CA TRP A 303 -7.87 -23.12 -20.32
C TRP A 303 -8.14 -24.29 -21.27
N THR A 304 -7.65 -25.48 -20.92
CA THR A 304 -7.92 -26.71 -21.68
C THR A 304 -8.91 -27.58 -20.93
N LEU A 305 -10.08 -27.86 -21.52
CA LEU A 305 -11.05 -28.80 -20.96
C LEU A 305 -10.45 -30.23 -20.93
N GLN A 306 -10.35 -30.81 -19.73
CA GLN A 306 -9.86 -32.17 -19.52
C GLN A 306 -10.98 -33.19 -19.38
N ARG A 307 -12.08 -32.78 -18.72
CA ARG A 307 -13.18 -33.69 -18.41
C ARG A 307 -14.52 -32.98 -18.43
N SER A 308 -15.50 -33.60 -19.06
CA SER A 308 -16.90 -33.22 -19.00
C SER A 308 -17.72 -34.39 -18.41
N ARG A 309 -18.47 -34.12 -17.35
CA ARG A 309 -19.45 -35.02 -16.73
C ARG A 309 -20.71 -34.21 -16.52
N LYS A 310 -21.92 -34.79 -16.58
CA LYS A 310 -23.22 -34.12 -16.32
C LYS A 310 -23.08 -32.78 -15.56
N ARG A 311 -22.89 -32.79 -14.24
CA ARG A 311 -22.88 -31.53 -13.44
C ARG A 311 -21.51 -30.86 -13.24
N GLN A 312 -20.48 -31.23 -14.01
CA GLN A 312 -19.12 -30.79 -13.74
C GLN A 312 -18.26 -30.69 -15.01
N ARG A 313 -17.43 -29.66 -15.08
CA ARG A 313 -16.40 -29.46 -16.09
C ARG A 313 -15.06 -29.26 -15.37
N THR A 314 -14.01 -29.91 -15.84
CA THR A 314 -12.66 -29.78 -15.27
C THR A 314 -11.70 -29.32 -16.35
N PHE A 315 -10.89 -28.31 -16.03
CA PHE A 315 -9.96 -27.66 -16.93
C PHE A 315 -8.55 -27.64 -16.34
N VAL A 316 -7.56 -27.48 -17.20
CA VAL A 316 -6.16 -27.22 -16.81
C VAL A 316 -5.57 -26.05 -17.56
N LYS A 317 -4.67 -25.32 -16.92
CA LYS A 317 -3.89 -24.22 -17.51
C LYS A 317 -2.51 -24.17 -16.87
N LYS A 318 -1.50 -23.79 -17.65
CA LYS A 318 -0.18 -23.43 -17.12
C LYS A 318 -0.10 -21.91 -16.99
N ASP A 319 0.41 -21.43 -15.87
CA ASP A 319 0.69 -20.00 -15.70
C ASP A 319 2.03 -19.61 -16.34
N SER A 320 2.37 -18.32 -16.27
CA SER A 320 3.61 -17.78 -16.84
C SER A 320 4.88 -18.31 -16.16
N ALA A 321 4.78 -18.85 -14.95
CA ALA A 321 5.87 -19.52 -14.25
C ALA A 321 5.93 -21.04 -14.56
N GLY A 322 5.08 -21.54 -15.46
CA GLY A 322 5.00 -22.94 -15.85
C GLY A 322 4.28 -23.85 -14.86
N ARG A 323 3.69 -23.29 -13.79
CA ARG A 323 2.94 -24.05 -12.79
C ARG A 323 1.61 -24.48 -13.37
N THR A 324 1.22 -25.73 -13.12
CA THR A 324 -0.04 -26.28 -13.62
C THR A 324 -1.16 -26.04 -12.60
N TRP A 325 -2.28 -25.52 -13.09
CA TRP A 325 -3.48 -25.25 -12.33
C TRP A 325 -4.64 -26.07 -12.88
N ARG A 326 -5.48 -26.58 -11.98
CA ARG A 326 -6.73 -27.25 -12.32
C ARG A 326 -7.90 -26.39 -11.84
N ALA A 327 -8.83 -26.12 -12.73
CA ALA A 327 -10.11 -25.51 -12.38
C ALA A 327 -11.22 -26.56 -12.46
N THR A 328 -12.08 -26.63 -11.44
CA THR A 328 -13.29 -27.46 -11.47
C THR A 328 -14.50 -26.57 -11.31
N PHE A 329 -15.41 -26.68 -12.27
CA PHE A 329 -16.65 -25.92 -12.35
C PHE A 329 -17.83 -26.87 -12.25
N SER A 330 -18.76 -26.60 -11.34
CA SER A 330 -19.90 -27.46 -11.10
C SER A 330 -21.17 -26.68 -10.79
N ALA A 331 -22.31 -27.24 -11.18
CA ALA A 331 -23.63 -26.66 -10.93
C ALA A 331 -24.58 -27.73 -10.41
N ALA A 332 -25.12 -27.53 -9.21
CA ALA A 332 -26.10 -28.40 -8.58
C ALA A 332 -27.48 -27.70 -8.52
N PRO A 333 -28.61 -28.42 -8.72
CA PRO A 333 -29.93 -27.84 -8.53
C PRO A 333 -30.12 -27.28 -7.11
N ALA A 334 -30.72 -26.10 -7.00
CA ALA A 334 -31.22 -25.57 -5.74
C ALA A 334 -32.72 -25.88 -5.57
N ASN A 335 -33.30 -25.54 -4.42
CA ASN A 335 -34.69 -25.85 -4.09
C ASN A 335 -35.74 -25.08 -4.93
N GLN A 336 -35.32 -24.09 -5.72
CA GLN A 336 -36.19 -23.26 -6.56
C GLN A 336 -35.95 -23.52 -8.05
N GLN A 337 -37.01 -23.42 -8.86
CA GLN A 337 -36.93 -23.60 -10.30
C GLN A 337 -35.98 -22.55 -10.92
N GLN A 338 -35.07 -22.99 -11.80
CA GLN A 338 -34.05 -22.15 -12.46
C GLN A 338 -33.02 -21.52 -11.51
N THR A 339 -32.89 -22.04 -10.29
CA THR A 339 -31.84 -21.67 -9.34
C THR A 339 -30.87 -22.84 -9.13
N PHE A 340 -29.58 -22.55 -9.11
CA PHE A 340 -28.51 -23.54 -8.96
C PHE A 340 -27.46 -23.04 -7.95
N VAL A 341 -26.83 -23.98 -7.26
CA VAL A 341 -25.59 -23.70 -6.53
C VAL A 341 -24.43 -24.00 -7.47
N GLU A 342 -23.77 -22.94 -7.89
CA GLU A 342 -22.57 -23.00 -8.71
C GLU A 342 -21.34 -22.96 -7.80
N THR A 343 -20.39 -23.87 -8.04
CA THR A 343 -19.11 -23.92 -7.33
C THR A 343 -17.99 -23.98 -8.35
N MET A 344 -17.06 -23.04 -8.23
CA MET A 344 -15.81 -22.99 -8.96
C MET A 344 -14.65 -23.13 -7.97
N THR A 345 -13.75 -24.04 -8.26
CA THR A 345 -12.50 -24.22 -7.51
C THR A 345 -11.33 -24.12 -8.47
N VAL A 346 -10.24 -23.54 -8.00
CA VAL A 346 -8.95 -23.62 -8.69
C VAL A 346 -7.90 -24.12 -7.71
N GLU A 347 -7.07 -25.05 -8.14
CA GLU A 347 -6.04 -25.67 -7.30
C GLU A 347 -4.75 -25.86 -8.11
N LYS A 348 -3.60 -25.65 -7.46
CA LYS A 348 -2.29 -25.96 -8.02
C LYS A 348 -2.13 -27.48 -8.03
N THR A 349 -1.72 -28.04 -9.16
CA THR A 349 -1.43 -29.47 -9.27
C THR A 349 0.06 -29.69 -9.11
N HIS A 350 0.44 -30.48 -8.11
CA HIS A 350 1.82 -30.91 -7.89
C HIS A 350 2.27 -31.99 -8.86
#